data_AF-A0A2N9XDX4-F1
#
_entry.id   AF-A0A2N9XDX4-F1
#
_cell.length_a   1.000
_cell.length_b   1.000
_cell.length_c   1.000
_cell.angle_alpha   90.00
_cell.angle_beta   90.00
_cell.angle_gamma   90.00
#
_symmetry.space_group_name_H-M   'P 1'
#
loop_
_entity.id
_entity.type
_entity.pdbx_description
1 polymer ?
#
loop_
_entity_poly.entity_id
_entity_poly.type
_entity_poly.pdbx_seq_one_letter_code
_entity_poly.pdbx_strand_id
1 'polypeptide(L)'
;MRINQQSRTRYVNFATSASALWTGNFRELTASITRMATLATQGNITLTQVEDEIQRLQQHWQQTTPADALIPAEIDEFDRYQLEKVIEVCRKSRTLSEAGRYLFAVSRAQKQRANDADRLKKYLAKFDLSWEQIKDSGHHII
;
A
#
# COMPACT_ATOMS: atom_id res chain seq x y z
N MET A 1 28.68 -1.18 -19.50
CA MET A 1 27.68 -2.08 -18.91
C MET A 1 26.84 -2.67 -20.03
N ARG A 2 26.63 -3.98 -20.03
CA ARG A 2 25.74 -4.65 -20.98
C ARG A 2 24.71 -5.46 -20.21
N ILE A 3 23.49 -5.50 -20.73
CA ILE A 3 22.47 -6.43 -20.27
C ILE A 3 22.31 -7.48 -21.36
N ASN A 4 22.36 -8.75 -20.98
CA ASN A 4 22.13 -9.80 -21.97
C ASN A 4 20.65 -9.77 -22.44
N GLN A 5 20.36 -10.36 -23.60
CA GLN A 5 19.04 -10.27 -24.22
C GLN A 5 17.94 -10.83 -23.31
N GLN A 6 18.17 -11.99 -22.68
CA GLN A 6 17.18 -12.63 -21.81
C GLN A 6 16.85 -11.77 -20.58
N SER A 7 17.87 -11.21 -19.93
CA SER A 7 17.73 -10.35 -18.77
C SER A 7 17.02 -9.05 -19.13
N ARG A 8 17.32 -8.49 -20.31
CA ARG A 8 16.64 -7.30 -20.82
C ARG A 8 15.16 -7.56 -21.06
N THR A 9 14.83 -8.63 -21.78
CA THR A 9 13.44 -9.00 -22.05
C THR A 9 12.67 -9.20 -20.75
N ARG A 10 13.26 -9.92 -19.79
CA ARG A 10 12.62 -10.14 -18.49
C ARG A 10 12.36 -8.85 -17.74
N TYR A 11 13.35 -7.97 -17.63
CA TYR A 11 13.23 -6.70 -16.93
C TYR A 11 12.23 -5.76 -17.60
N VAL A 12 12.25 -5.67 -18.95
CA VAL A 12 11.29 -4.84 -19.70
C VAL A 12 9.86 -5.34 -19.52
N ASN A 13 9.63 -6.65 -19.65
CA ASN A 13 8.30 -7.24 -19.47
C ASN A 13 7.74 -6.95 -18.07
N PHE A 14 8.59 -7.03 -17.04
CA PHE A 14 8.20 -6.62 -15.70
C PHE A 14 7.92 -5.12 -15.63
N ALA A 15 8.84 -4.27 -16.11
CA ALA A 15 8.75 -2.82 -16.01
C ALA A 15 7.52 -2.23 -16.70
N THR A 16 6.97 -2.90 -17.71
CA THR A 16 5.75 -2.52 -18.44
C THR A 16 4.49 -3.26 -17.96
N SER A 17 4.60 -4.13 -16.95
CA SER A 17 3.46 -4.88 -16.42
C SER A 17 2.62 -4.03 -15.45
N ALA A 18 1.36 -4.43 -15.23
CA ALA A 18 0.48 -3.80 -14.23
C ALA A 18 1.01 -3.92 -12.79
N SER A 19 1.89 -4.90 -12.53
CA SER A 19 2.52 -5.09 -11.22
C SER A 19 3.63 -4.10 -10.92
N ALA A 20 4.11 -3.35 -11.92
CA ALA A 20 5.18 -2.39 -11.74
C ALA A 20 4.64 -1.01 -11.36
N LEU A 21 4.57 -0.75 -10.05
CA LEU A 21 3.94 0.45 -9.49
C LEU A 21 4.77 1.73 -9.72
N TRP A 22 6.10 1.62 -9.70
CA TRP A 22 7.03 2.76 -9.87
C TRP A 22 6.65 3.98 -9.02
N THR A 23 6.44 3.76 -7.71
CA THR A 23 6.03 4.81 -6.75
C THR A 23 6.93 6.05 -6.78
N GLY A 24 8.22 5.91 -7.10
CA GLY A 24 9.16 7.02 -7.26
C GLY A 24 9.32 7.53 -8.71
N ASN A 25 8.45 7.11 -9.63
CA ASN A 25 8.51 7.39 -11.07
C ASN A 25 9.91 7.09 -11.66
N PHE A 26 10.42 7.99 -12.50
CA PHE A 26 11.71 7.86 -13.17
C PHE A 26 12.90 7.75 -12.20
N ARG A 27 12.80 8.32 -10.99
CA ARG A 27 13.87 8.25 -9.97
C ARG A 27 14.06 6.82 -9.50
N GLU A 28 12.97 6.09 -9.29
CA GLU A 28 13.00 4.70 -8.85
C GLU A 28 13.50 3.76 -9.95
N LEU A 29 13.04 3.97 -11.18
CA LEU A 29 13.55 3.25 -12.35
C LEU A 29 15.07 3.42 -12.49
N THR A 30 15.56 4.66 -12.37
CA THR A 30 16.99 4.95 -12.43
C THR A 30 17.74 4.26 -11.30
N ALA A 31 17.21 4.34 -10.07
CA ALA A 31 17.81 3.69 -8.90
C ALA A 31 17.90 2.16 -9.06
N SER A 32 16.86 1.53 -9.64
CA SER A 32 16.86 0.10 -9.97
C SER A 32 17.97 -0.27 -10.95
N ILE A 33 18.09 0.47 -12.06
CA ILE A 33 19.14 0.24 -13.06
C ILE A 33 20.53 0.45 -12.45
N THR A 34 20.72 1.48 -11.64
CA THR A 34 22.00 1.75 -10.96
C THR A 34 22.38 0.63 -9.98
N ARG A 35 21.42 0.04 -9.25
CA ARG A 35 21.68 -1.11 -8.37
C ARG A 35 22.12 -2.34 -9.15
N MET A 36 21.38 -2.70 -10.20
CA MET A 36 21.77 -3.81 -11.08
C MET A 36 23.15 -3.57 -11.71
N ALA A 37 23.44 -2.32 -12.10
CA ALA A 37 24.76 -1.92 -12.62
C ALA A 37 25.89 -2.10 -11.62
N THR A 38 25.64 -1.73 -10.36
CA THR A 38 26.64 -1.80 -9.27
C THR A 38 26.95 -3.25 -8.90
N LEU A 39 25.95 -4.14 -8.96
CA LEU A 39 26.11 -5.55 -8.64
C LEU A 39 26.66 -6.37 -9.81
N ALA A 40 26.62 -5.86 -11.05
CA ALA A 40 27.06 -6.55 -12.26
C ALA A 40 28.57 -6.84 -12.25
N THR A 41 28.95 -8.03 -11.76
CA THR A 41 30.32 -8.55 -11.86
C THR A 41 30.74 -8.61 -13.33
N GLN A 42 31.87 -8.00 -13.68
CA GLN A 42 32.38 -7.85 -15.06
C GLN A 42 31.49 -6.99 -15.99
N GLY A 43 30.58 -6.18 -15.43
CA GLY A 43 29.79 -5.21 -16.20
C GLY A 43 28.66 -5.82 -17.04
N ASN A 44 28.30 -7.08 -16.79
CA ASN A 44 27.17 -7.77 -17.40
C ASN A 44 26.06 -8.01 -16.37
N ILE A 45 24.87 -7.47 -16.63
CA ILE A 45 23.68 -7.76 -15.82
C ILE A 45 23.16 -9.14 -16.19
N THR A 46 23.11 -10.05 -15.22
CA THR A 46 22.62 -11.43 -15.38
C THR A 46 21.12 -11.53 -15.07
N LEU A 47 20.52 -12.67 -15.44
CA LEU A 47 19.09 -12.90 -15.19
C LEU A 47 18.80 -12.94 -13.69
N THR A 48 19.68 -13.58 -12.90
CA THR A 48 19.58 -13.64 -11.44
C THR A 48 19.50 -12.24 -10.84
N GLN A 49 20.35 -11.31 -11.29
CA GLN A 49 20.35 -9.94 -10.79
C GLN A 49 19.07 -9.18 -11.14
N VAL A 50 18.47 -9.49 -12.30
CA VAL A 50 17.16 -8.95 -12.68
C VAL A 50 16.07 -9.49 -11.76
N GLU A 51 16.03 -10.79 -11.50
CA GLU A 51 15.02 -11.38 -10.60
C GLU A 51 15.17 -10.87 -9.16
N ASP A 52 16.40 -10.76 -8.65
CA ASP A 52 16.68 -10.22 -7.32
C ASP A 52 16.20 -8.76 -7.19
N GLU A 53 16.38 -7.95 -8.24
CA GLU A 53 15.91 -6.57 -8.25
C GLU A 53 14.38 -6.47 -8.39
N ILE A 54 13.77 -7.33 -9.20
CA ILE A 54 12.30 -7.44 -9.29
C ILE A 54 11.72 -7.79 -7.92
N GLN A 55 12.29 -8.79 -7.24
CA GLN A 55 11.84 -9.19 -5.91
C GLN A 55 12.01 -8.04 -4.90
N ARG A 56 13.14 -7.31 -4.94
CA ARG A 56 13.35 -6.12 -4.10
C ARG A 56 12.29 -5.05 -4.35
N LEU A 57 12.01 -4.72 -5.61
CA LEU A 57 11.01 -3.72 -5.98
C LEU A 57 9.61 -4.15 -5.51
N GLN A 58 9.26 -5.41 -5.74
CA GLN A 58 7.99 -5.97 -5.26
C GLN A 58 7.88 -5.90 -3.73
N GLN A 59 8.92 -6.28 -3.00
CA GLN A 59 8.94 -6.16 -1.53
C GLN A 59 8.89 -4.70 -1.05
N HIS A 60 9.54 -3.79 -1.77
CA HIS A 60 9.49 -2.37 -1.45
C HIS A 60 8.09 -1.79 -1.66
N TRP A 61 7.41 -2.17 -2.73
CA TRP A 61 6.04 -1.75 -2.98
C TRP A 61 5.02 -2.49 -2.10
N GLN A 62 5.33 -3.72 -1.70
CA GLN A 62 4.61 -4.49 -0.70
C GLN A 62 5.03 -4.11 0.73
N GLN A 63 5.77 -3.02 0.96
CA GLN A 63 5.90 -2.46 2.30
C GLN A 63 4.50 -2.09 2.76
N THR A 64 3.94 -3.08 3.43
CA THR A 64 2.58 -3.16 3.89
C THR A 64 2.46 -1.99 4.83
N THR A 65 1.64 -1.02 4.44
CA THR A 65 1.31 0.06 5.35
C THR A 65 0.76 -0.62 6.61
N PRO A 66 0.91 -0.11 7.84
CA PRO A 66 0.31 -0.77 9.00
C PRO A 66 -1.20 -1.00 8.87
N ALA A 67 -1.85 -0.37 7.86
CA ALA A 67 -3.23 -0.63 7.49
C ALA A 67 -3.43 -2.03 6.88
N ASP A 68 -2.48 -2.52 6.06
CA ASP A 68 -2.55 -3.84 5.42
C ASP A 68 -2.60 -5.00 6.42
N ALA A 69 -2.00 -4.84 7.61
CA ALA A 69 -2.09 -5.87 8.66
C ALA A 69 -3.49 -5.99 9.29
N LEU A 70 -4.33 -4.96 9.15
CA LEU A 70 -5.72 -4.95 9.63
C LEU A 70 -6.72 -5.31 8.53
N ILE A 71 -6.26 -5.45 7.29
CA ILE A 71 -7.12 -5.71 6.14
C ILE A 71 -7.16 -7.24 5.92
N PRO A 72 -8.36 -7.85 5.88
CA PRO A 72 -8.49 -9.27 5.57
C PRO A 72 -7.87 -9.61 4.21
N ALA A 73 -7.22 -10.77 4.10
CA ALA A 73 -6.62 -11.21 2.84
C ALA A 73 -7.67 -11.55 1.76
N GLU A 74 -8.84 -12.02 2.19
CA GLU A 74 -9.99 -12.34 1.34
C GLU A 74 -11.02 -11.20 1.40
N ILE A 75 -10.70 -10.09 0.74
CA ILE A 75 -11.57 -8.93 0.61
C ILE A 75 -11.58 -8.50 -0.86
N ASP A 76 -12.74 -8.06 -1.35
CA ASP A 76 -12.81 -7.49 -2.70
C ASP A 76 -11.99 -6.19 -2.76
N GLU A 77 -11.33 -5.94 -3.90
CA GLU A 77 -10.45 -4.77 -4.06
C GLU A 77 -11.19 -3.44 -3.82
N PHE A 78 -12.48 -3.38 -4.14
CA PHE A 78 -13.33 -2.23 -3.87
C PHE A 78 -13.48 -1.96 -2.36
N ASP A 79 -13.78 -3.01 -1.58
CA ASP A 79 -13.93 -2.91 -0.14
C ASP A 79 -12.58 -2.64 0.54
N ARG A 80 -11.50 -3.19 -0.01
CA ARG A 80 -10.13 -2.89 0.41
C ARG A 80 -9.82 -1.40 0.37
N TYR A 81 -10.01 -0.75 -0.79
CA TYR A 81 -9.74 0.69 -0.92
C TYR A 81 -10.58 1.53 0.03
N GLN A 82 -11.84 1.15 0.26
CA GLN A 82 -12.68 1.83 1.24
C GLN A 82 -12.15 1.65 2.66
N LEU A 83 -11.82 0.42 3.05
CA LEU A 83 -11.34 0.08 4.37
C LEU A 83 -10.00 0.76 4.68
N GLU A 84 -9.06 0.75 3.73
CA GLU A 84 -7.79 1.48 3.81
C GLU A 84 -8.02 2.95 4.15
N LYS A 85 -8.93 3.60 3.42
CA LYS A 85 -9.22 5.02 3.64
C LYS A 85 -9.86 5.27 4.99
N VAL A 86 -10.75 4.38 5.43
CA VAL A 86 -11.39 4.45 6.75
C VAL A 86 -10.35 4.30 7.86
N ILE A 87 -9.45 3.33 7.76
CA ILE A 87 -8.35 3.11 8.73
C ILE A 87 -7.43 4.34 8.78
N GLU A 88 -7.07 4.90 7.63
CA GLU A 88 -6.24 6.11 7.54
C GLU A 88 -6.86 7.29 8.32
N VAL A 89 -8.16 7.54 8.11
CA VAL A 89 -8.89 8.63 8.79
C VAL A 89 -9.02 8.34 10.29
N CYS A 90 -9.31 7.09 10.68
CA CYS A 90 -9.39 6.68 12.08
C CYS A 90 -8.06 6.93 12.81
N ARG A 91 -6.93 6.62 12.17
CA ARG A 91 -5.60 6.86 12.76
C ARG A 91 -5.30 8.34 12.96
N LYS A 92 -5.63 9.18 11.97
CA LYS A 92 -5.43 10.64 12.02
C LYS A 92 -6.35 11.36 13.00
N SER A 93 -7.51 10.77 13.30
CA SER A 93 -8.51 11.37 14.18
C SER A 93 -8.23 11.07 15.65
N ARG A 94 -8.63 11.99 16.54
CA ARG A 94 -8.50 11.84 18.00
C ARG A 94 -9.64 11.02 18.59
N THR A 95 -10.82 11.07 17.97
CA THR A 95 -12.02 10.37 18.43
C THR A 95 -12.80 9.72 17.29
N LEU A 96 -13.57 8.68 17.61
CA LEU A 96 -14.46 8.01 16.65
C LEU A 96 -15.48 8.97 16.04
N SER A 97 -16.00 9.92 16.82
CA SER A 97 -16.94 10.93 16.33
C SER A 97 -16.29 11.90 15.34
N GLU A 98 -15.03 12.27 15.54
CA GLU A 98 -14.28 13.12 14.60
C GLU A 98 -14.07 12.40 13.26
N ALA A 99 -13.59 11.14 13.30
CA ALA A 99 -13.42 10.31 12.12
C ALA A 99 -14.74 10.14 11.35
N GLY A 100 -15.83 9.84 12.08
CA GLY A 100 -17.17 9.69 11.49
C GLY A 100 -17.66 10.97 10.82
N ARG A 101 -17.47 12.14 11.44
CA ARG A 101 -17.86 13.43 10.84
C ARG A 101 -17.08 13.74 9.56
N TYR A 102 -15.81 13.36 9.52
CA TYR A 102 -14.98 13.50 8.32
C TYR A 102 -15.47 12.59 7.19
N LEU A 103 -15.62 11.28 7.47
CA LEU A 103 -16.03 10.29 6.47
C LEU A 103 -17.45 10.53 5.95
N PHE A 104 -18.36 11.00 6.81
CA PHE A 104 -19.77 11.20 6.47
C PHE A 104 -20.15 12.67 6.24
N ALA A 105 -19.19 13.56 5.98
CA ALA A 105 -19.38 15.02 5.89
C ALA A 105 -20.55 15.46 5.01
N VAL A 106 -20.77 14.80 3.87
CA VAL A 106 -21.89 15.10 2.96
C VAL A 106 -23.20 14.50 3.48
N SER A 107 -23.21 13.19 3.78
CA SER A 107 -24.43 12.49 4.19
C SER A 107 -25.00 12.96 5.54
N ARG A 108 -24.16 13.50 6.43
CA ARG A 108 -24.59 13.99 7.74
C ARG A 108 -25.41 15.28 7.64
N ALA A 109 -25.16 16.13 6.65
CA ALA A 109 -25.91 17.37 6.43
C ALA A 109 -27.38 17.10 6.05
N GLN A 110 -27.64 15.92 5.50
CA GLN A 110 -28.97 15.50 5.07
C GLN A 110 -29.74 14.72 6.17
N LYS A 111 -29.14 14.48 7.34
CA LYS A 111 -29.76 13.69 8.43
C LYS A 111 -30.19 14.57 9.60
N GLN A 112 -31.41 14.34 10.07
CA GLN A 112 -31.99 15.04 11.23
C GLN A 112 -31.28 14.71 12.55
N ARG A 113 -30.68 13.51 12.67
CA ARG A 113 -29.78 13.11 13.76
C ARG A 113 -28.59 12.35 13.17
N ALA A 114 -27.42 12.98 13.13
CA ALA A 114 -26.20 12.36 12.64
C ALA A 114 -25.49 11.57 13.76
N ASN A 115 -25.71 10.25 13.83
CA ASN A 115 -24.94 9.35 14.68
C ASN A 115 -23.78 8.73 13.89
N ASP A 116 -22.83 9.59 13.50
CA ASP A 116 -21.72 9.23 12.61
C ASP A 116 -20.74 8.23 13.26
N ALA A 117 -20.61 8.29 14.59
CA ALA A 117 -19.77 7.37 15.37
C ALA A 117 -20.32 5.94 15.35
N ASP A 118 -21.63 5.75 15.57
CA ASP A 118 -22.26 4.42 15.51
C ASP A 118 -22.20 3.81 14.11
N ARG A 119 -22.38 4.65 13.07
CA ARG A 119 -22.23 4.22 11.67
C ARG A 119 -20.82 3.72 11.39
N LEU A 120 -19.82 4.46 11.84
CA LEU A 120 -18.42 4.07 11.69
C LEU A 120 -18.11 2.78 12.47
N LYS A 121 -18.61 2.66 13.71
CA LYS A 121 -18.47 1.44 14.52
C LYS A 121 -19.06 0.21 13.83
N LYS A 122 -20.28 0.34 13.28
CA LYS A 122 -20.94 -0.73 12.52
C LYS A 122 -20.21 -1.09 11.24
N TYR A 123 -19.59 -0.12 10.56
CA TYR A 123 -18.78 -0.38 9.37
C TYR A 123 -17.53 -1.19 9.72
N LEU A 124 -16.77 -0.77 10.74
CA LEU A 124 -15.57 -1.49 11.19
C LEU A 124 -15.88 -2.92 11.65
N ALA A 125 -16.99 -3.11 12.35
CA ALA A 125 -17.43 -4.42 12.81
C ALA A 125 -17.73 -5.42 11.66
N LYS A 126 -17.98 -4.96 10.43
CA LYS A 126 -18.12 -5.87 9.26
C LYS A 126 -16.82 -6.58 8.91
N PHE A 127 -15.69 -6.01 9.31
CA PHE A 127 -14.34 -6.51 9.06
C PHE A 127 -13.67 -7.03 10.34
N ASP A 128 -14.46 -7.29 11.40
CA ASP A 128 -13.97 -7.69 12.72
C ASP A 128 -12.97 -6.70 13.35
N LEU A 129 -13.09 -5.41 12.98
CA LEU A 129 -12.23 -4.34 13.50
C LEU A 129 -12.95 -3.48 14.54
N SER A 130 -12.18 -3.04 15.52
CA SER A 130 -12.55 -2.05 16.54
C SER A 130 -11.71 -0.78 16.40
N TRP A 131 -12.20 0.31 16.98
CA TRP A 131 -11.48 1.58 17.01
C TRP A 131 -10.14 1.45 17.74
N GLU A 132 -10.15 0.72 18.85
CA GLU A 132 -9.01 0.47 19.72
C GLU A 132 -7.90 -0.26 18.95
N GLN A 133 -8.23 -1.36 18.24
CA GLN A 133 -7.28 -2.08 17.38
C GLN A 133 -6.61 -1.15 16.36
N ILE A 134 -7.38 -0.28 15.70
CA ILE A 134 -6.84 0.65 14.68
C ILE A 134 -5.87 1.67 15.29
N LYS A 135 -6.14 2.13 16.52
CA LYS A 135 -5.28 3.10 17.23
C LYS A 135 -4.02 2.43 17.78
N ASP A 136 -4.13 1.22 18.31
CA ASP A 136 -3.01 0.48 18.90
C ASP A 136 -2.01 -0.01 17.84
N SER A 137 -2.48 -0.44 16.66
CA SER A 137 -1.60 -0.81 15.54
C SER A 137 -0.79 0.37 14.98
N GLY A 138 -1.14 1.61 15.32
CA GLY A 138 -0.35 2.81 15.00
C GLY A 138 0.77 3.11 16.00
N HIS A 139 0.82 2.41 17.15
CA HIS A 139 1.75 2.66 18.24
C HIS A 139 2.94 1.68 18.28
N HIS A 140 2.99 0.69 17.38
CA HIS A 140 4.01 -0.35 17.35
C HIS A 140 5.19 0.00 16.42
N ILE A 141 5.76 1.20 16.58
CA ILE A 141 7.06 1.57 16.03
C ILE A 141 7.87 2.25 17.14
N ILE A 142 8.58 1.45 17.93
CA ILE A 142 9.82 1.83 18.61
C ILE A 142 10.81 0.69 18.41
#